data_AF-A0A6J5F4A0-F1
#
_entry.id   AF-A0A6J5F4A0-F1
#
_cell.length_a   1.000
_cell.length_b   1.000
_cell.length_c   1.000
_cell.angle_alpha   90.00
_cell.angle_beta   90.00
_cell.angle_gamma   90.00
#
_symmetry.space_group_name_H-M   'P 1'
#
loop_
_entity.id
_entity.type
_entity.pdbx_description
1 polymer ?
#
loop_
_entity_poly.entity_id
_entity_poly.type
_entity_poly.pdbx_seq_one_letter_code
_entity_poly.pdbx_strand_id
1 'polypeptide(L)' 'MFEAISVETFNTLDQINAIAAVNPDDPRVAAAISQLRDTAHAVLAAAAATPDSYARSTAKAVHDGLVSAAAICERMRQT' A
#
# COMPACT_ATOMS: atom_id res chain seq x y z
N MET A 1 10.02 -2.60 11.33
CA MET A 1 9.91 -2.42 9.86
C MET A 1 8.68 -3.12 9.31
N PHE A 2 8.61 -4.46 9.34
CA PHE A 2 7.41 -5.20 8.90
C PHE A 2 6.21 -5.05 9.83
N GLU A 3 6.41 -4.60 11.07
CA GLU A 3 5.33 -4.22 11.99
C GLU A 3 4.47 -3.05 11.48
N ALA A 4 4.96 -2.27 10.50
CA ALA A 4 4.16 -1.26 9.81
C ALA A 4 3.16 -1.85 8.80
N ILE A 5 3.36 -3.12 8.41
CA ILE A 5 2.40 -3.89 7.61
C ILE A 5 1.51 -4.63 8.60
N SER A 6 0.41 -4.00 8.99
CA SER A 6 -0.55 -4.62 9.88
C SER A 6 -1.43 -5.61 9.11
N VAL A 7 -2.11 -6.50 9.85
CA VAL A 7 -3.20 -7.34 9.28
C VAL A 7 -4.26 -6.46 8.61
N GLU A 8 -4.42 -5.23 9.10
CA GLU A 8 -5.29 -4.21 8.52
C GLU A 8 -4.86 -3.84 7.09
N THR A 9 -3.56 -3.69 6.81
CA THR A 9 -3.05 -3.43 5.45
C THR A 9 -3.43 -4.56 4.48
N PHE A 10 -3.36 -5.81 4.93
CA PHE A 10 -3.78 -6.96 4.12
C PHE A 10 -5.29 -6.98 3.88
N ASN A 11 -6.10 -6.74 4.92
CA ASN A 11 -7.55 -6.66 4.79
C ASN A 11 -7.99 -5.49 3.89
N THR A 12 -7.28 -4.37 3.95
CA THR A 12 -7.52 -3.21 3.07
C THR A 12 -7.26 -3.57 1.61
N LEU A 13 -6.18 -4.29 1.29
CA LEU A 13 -5.91 -4.74 -0.09
C LEU A 13 -7.02 -5.63 -0.66
N ASP A 14 -7.51 -6.59 0.14
CA ASP A 14 -8.55 -7.53 -0.30
C ASP A 14 -9.91 -6.83 -0.45
N GLN A 15 -10.23 -5.89 0.46
CA GLN A 15 -11.43 -5.05 0.35
C GLN A 15 -11.39 -4.12 -0.87
N ILE A 16 -10.24 -3.56 -1.23
CA ILE A 16 -10.14 -2.68 -2.42
C ILE A 16 -10.54 -3.44 -3.68
N ASN A 17 -10.05 -4.66 -3.86
CA ASN A 17 -10.34 -5.43 -5.07
C ASN A 17 -11.84 -5.73 -5.20
N ALA A 18 -12.50 -6.10 -4.09
CA ALA A 18 -13.93 -6.36 -4.06
C ALA A 18 -14.77 -5.10 -4.29
N ILE A 19 -14.40 -3.96 -3.69
CA ILE A 19 -15.16 -2.71 -3.81
C ILE A 19 -14.94 -2.08 -5.20
N ALA A 20 -13.70 -2.01 -5.68
CA ALA A 20 -13.38 -1.43 -6.98
C ALA A 20 -13.98 -2.23 -8.16
N ALA A 21 -14.14 -3.55 -8.01
CA ALA A 21 -14.82 -4.37 -9.02
C ALA A 21 -16.34 -4.09 -9.13
N VAL A 22 -16.96 -3.58 -8.06
CA VAL A 22 -18.41 -3.32 -8.01
C VAL A 22 -18.72 -1.83 -8.23
N ASN A 23 -17.94 -0.94 -7.63
CA ASN A 23 -18.09 0.50 -7.73
C ASN A 23 -16.72 1.20 -7.68
N PRO A 24 -16.09 1.49 -8.83
CA PRO A 24 -14.80 2.16 -8.90
C PRO A 24 -14.80 3.57 -8.29
N ASP A 25 -15.93 4.27 -8.28
CA ASP A 25 -16.03 5.63 -7.74
C ASP A 25 -16.33 5.66 -6.24
N ASP A 26 -16.38 4.51 -5.56
CA ASP A 26 -16.64 4.45 -4.12
C ASP A 26 -15.52 5.20 -3.35
N PRO A 27 -15.88 6.16 -2.47
CA PRO A 27 -14.91 6.95 -1.70
C PRO A 27 -14.00 6.08 -0.81
N ARG A 28 -14.43 4.87 -0.46
CA ARG A 28 -13.61 3.90 0.28
C ARG A 28 -12.42 3.40 -0.55
N VAL A 29 -12.55 3.32 -1.88
CA VAL A 29 -11.43 2.98 -2.76
C VAL A 29 -10.39 4.11 -2.73
N ALA A 30 -10.85 5.37 -2.77
CA ALA A 30 -9.96 6.53 -2.64
C ALA A 30 -9.22 6.55 -1.30
N ALA A 31 -9.93 6.30 -0.20
CA ALA A 31 -9.36 6.23 1.14
C ALA A 31 -8.31 5.11 1.26
N ALA A 32 -8.61 3.96 0.68
CA ALA A 32 -7.74 2.79 0.73
C ALA A 32 -6.48 2.98 -0.16
N ILE A 33 -6.59 3.63 -1.32
CA ILE A 33 -5.43 4.08 -2.13
C ILE A 33 -4.54 5.01 -1.31
N SER A 34 -5.12 5.96 -0.57
CA SER A 34 -4.35 6.84 0.32
C SER A 34 -3.63 6.03 1.40
N GLN A 35 -4.34 5.11 2.05
CA GLN A 35 -3.77 4.25 3.10
C GLN A 35 -2.60 3.40 2.59
N LEU A 36 -2.65 2.90 1.36
CA LEU A 36 -1.53 2.18 0.73
C LEU A 36 -0.30 3.07 0.55
N ARG A 37 -0.48 4.31 0.08
CA ARG A 37 0.61 5.29 -0.09
C ARG A 37 1.21 5.69 1.25
N ASP A 38 0.37 5.94 2.25
CA ASP A 38 0.81 6.29 3.61
C ASP A 38 1.60 5.14 4.25
N THR A 39 1.12 3.90 4.07
CA THR A 39 1.83 2.70 4.54
C THR A 39 3.17 2.54 3.83
N ALA A 40 3.24 2.75 2.51
CA ALA A 40 4.49 2.69 1.76
C ALA A 40 5.52 3.70 2.29
N HIS A 41 5.10 4.94 2.52
CA HIS A 41 5.95 5.98 3.08
C HIS A 41 6.42 5.64 4.49
N ALA A 42 5.53 5.12 5.35
CA ALA A 42 5.88 4.69 6.70
C ALA A 42 6.93 3.56 6.70
N VAL A 43 6.79 2.58 5.80
CA VAL A 43 7.76 1.49 5.63
C VAL A 43 9.13 2.03 5.22
N LEU A 44 9.17 2.96 4.25
CA LEU A 44 10.42 3.55 3.77
C LEU A 44 11.08 4.44 4.83
N ALA A 45 10.30 5.22 5.59
CA ALA A 45 10.79 6.04 6.68
C ALA A 45 11.38 5.18 7.82
N ALA A 46 10.71 4.10 8.20
CA ALA A 46 11.22 3.14 9.18
C ALA A 46 12.50 2.43 8.68
N ALA A 47 12.62 2.23 7.36
CA ALA A 47 13.82 1.66 6.76
C ALA A 47 15.04 2.57 6.86
N ALA A 48 14.87 3.88 6.72
CA ALA A 48 15.97 4.83 6.79
C ALA A 48 16.72 4.78 8.13
N ALA A 49 16.01 4.48 9.23
CA ALA A 49 16.58 4.30 10.56
C ALA A 49 17.23 2.92 10.78
N THR A 50 17.11 1.99 9.83
CA THR A 50 17.61 0.62 9.96
C THR A 50 19.07 0.54 9.47
N PRO A 51 20.02 0.10 10.32
CA PRO A 51 21.43 0.00 9.93
C PRO A 51 21.70 -1.14 8.93
N ASP A 52 20.92 -2.22 8.98
CA ASP A 52 21.05 -3.36 8.08
C ASP A 52 20.63 -3.04 6.64
N SER A 53 21.57 -3.23 5.70
CA SER A 53 21.38 -2.97 4.27
C SER A 53 20.40 -3.93 3.60
N TYR A 54 20.31 -5.17 4.08
CA TYR A 54 19.39 -6.17 3.55
C TYR A 54 17.94 -5.82 3.93
N ALA A 55 17.71 -5.49 5.19
CA ALA A 55 16.41 -4.99 5.67
C ALA A 55 15.97 -3.73 4.90
N ARG A 56 16.87 -2.76 4.67
CA ARG A 56 16.54 -1.56 3.85
C ARG A 56 16.12 -1.92 2.43
N SER A 57 16.85 -2.83 1.79
CA SER A 57 16.52 -3.29 0.43
C SER A 57 15.16 -3.99 0.39
N THR A 58 14.85 -4.77 1.43
CA THR A 58 13.56 -5.46 1.53
C THR A 58 12.41 -4.47 1.75
N ALA A 59 12.58 -3.47 2.62
CA ALA A 59 11.58 -2.41 2.76
C ALA A 59 11.37 -1.60 1.49
N LYS A 60 12.45 -1.36 0.71
CA LYS A 60 12.32 -0.70 -0.58
C LYS A 60 11.44 -1.52 -1.53
N ALA A 61 11.64 -2.84 -1.59
CA ALA A 61 10.79 -3.71 -2.40
C ALA A 61 9.32 -3.69 -1.94
N VAL A 62 9.06 -3.67 -0.63
CA VAL A 62 7.70 -3.53 -0.07
C VAL A 62 7.08 -2.18 -0.45
N HIS A 63 7.83 -1.08 -0.27
CA HIS A 63 7.41 0.26 -0.66
C HIS A 63 7.00 0.29 -2.14
N ASP A 64 7.88 -0.20 -3.02
CA ASP A 64 7.65 -0.19 -4.47
C ASP A 64 6.41 -1.04 -4.83
N GLY A 65 6.19 -2.16 -4.13
CA GLY A 65 4.99 -2.99 -4.27
C GLY A 65 3.70 -2.27 -3.86
N LEU A 66 3.69 -1.59 -2.72
CA LEU A 66 2.53 -0.84 -2.22
C LEU A 66 2.19 0.35 -3.12
N VAL A 67 3.19 1.07 -3.62
CA VAL A 67 3.00 2.16 -4.58
C VAL A 67 2.41 1.64 -5.90
N SER A 68 2.92 0.49 -6.38
CA SER A 68 2.40 -0.15 -7.58
C SER A 68 0.94 -0.60 -7.40
N ALA A 69 0.60 -1.19 -6.26
CA ALA A 69 -0.78 -1.57 -5.93
C ALA A 69 -1.71 -0.34 -5.92
N ALA A 70 -1.29 0.76 -5.28
CA ALA A 70 -2.05 2.00 -5.28
C ALA A 70 -2.28 2.56 -6.70
N ALA A 71 -1.26 2.49 -7.56
CA ALA A 71 -1.37 2.94 -8.95
C ALA A 71 -2.32 2.07 -9.79
N ILE A 72 -2.31 0.74 -9.59
CA ILE A 72 -3.26 -0.18 -10.23
C ILE A 72 -4.68 0.15 -9.81
N CYS A 73 -4.91 0.30 -8.50
CA CYS A 73 -6.22 0.65 -7.95
C CYS A 73 -6.73 1.99 -8.49
N GLU A 74 -5.87 3.01 -8.57
CA GLU A 74 -6.21 4.30 -9.17
C GLU A 74 -6.62 4.16 -10.64
N ARG A 75 -5.90 3.33 -11.41
CA ARG A 75 -6.20 3.12 -12.83
C ARG A 75 -7.51 2.36 -13.06
N MET A 76 -7.84 1.41 -12.19
CA MET A 76 -9.13 0.72 -12.20
C MET A 76 -10.31 1.66 -11.95
N ARG A 77 -10.10 2.79 -11.26
CA ARG A 77 -11.15 3.80 -11.05
C ARG A 77 -11.47 4.64 -12.29
N GLN A 78 -10.54 4.72 -13.24
CA GLN A 78 -10.62 5.61 -14.40
C GLN A 78 -11.17 4.91 -15.65
N THR A 79 -11.42 3.61 -15.58
CA THR A 79 -11.99 2.76 -16.64
C THR A 79 -13.47 2.55 -16.44
#